data_AF-A0A679J506-F1
#
_entry.id   AF-A0A679J506-F1
#
_cell.length_a   1.000
_cell.length_b   1.000
_cell.length_c   1.000
_cell.angle_alpha   90.00
_cell.angle_beta   90.00
_cell.angle_gamma   90.00
#
_symmetry.space_group_name_H-M   'P 1'
#
loop_
_entity.id
_entity.type
_entity.pdbx_description
1 polymer ?
#
loop_
_entity_poly.entity_id
_entity_poly.type
_entity_poly.pdbx_seq_one_letter_code
_entity_poly.pdbx_strand_id
1 'polypeptide(L)'
;MATLKEFEEALREQGMNMALALLQRLRERDRATRTIKPARRLTGQKMTPDLARAILDLHASTGMTQQEIAFKVGVNQGRVNEVIKRGKWLSDNPNAPEAVARDKAKARMRGEPKQHRPAPKPPVRKEGPVAARRRQSPQGQLVFGDL
;
A
#
# COMPACT_ATOMS: atom_id res chain seq x y z
N MET A 1 -24.63 2.76 21.78
CA MET A 1 -23.31 2.97 22.40
C MET A 1 -22.80 4.30 21.89
N ALA A 2 -22.51 5.26 22.77
CA ALA A 2 -22.10 6.59 22.33
C ALA A 2 -20.68 6.55 21.72
N THR A 3 -20.50 7.15 20.55
CA THR A 3 -19.19 7.32 19.91
C THR A 3 -18.47 8.53 20.48
N LEU A 4 -17.13 8.58 20.39
CA LEU A 4 -16.34 9.76 20.83
C LEU A 4 -16.80 11.05 20.14
N LYS A 5 -17.27 10.93 18.89
CA LYS A 5 -17.76 12.04 18.09
C LYS A 5 -19.09 12.59 18.62
N GLU A 6 -20.01 11.70 19.01
CA GLU A 6 -21.28 12.08 19.64
C GLU A 6 -21.05 12.76 21.00
N PHE A 7 -20.02 12.37 21.74
CA PHE A 7 -19.62 13.03 22.99
C PHE A 7 -19.04 14.43 22.75
N GLU A 8 -18.19 14.61 21.73
CA GLU A 8 -17.68 15.94 21.33
C GLU A 8 -18.80 16.87 20.87
N GLU A 9 -19.81 16.35 20.15
CA GLU A 9 -20.99 17.09 19.72
C GLU A 9 -21.83 17.54 20.92
N ALA A 10 -22.11 16.65 21.88
CA ALA A 10 -22.82 17.00 23.10
C ALA A 10 -22.09 18.07 23.95
N LEU A 11 -20.76 17.99 24.06
CA LEU A 11 -19.97 19.01 24.77
C LEU A 11 -19.98 20.37 24.05
N ARG A 12 -20.06 20.37 22.72
CA ARG A 12 -20.16 21.59 21.91
C ARG A 12 -21.54 22.23 22.06
N GLU A 13 -22.61 21.43 22.04
CA GLU A 13 -23.98 21.90 22.27
C GLU A 13 -24.16 22.50 23.67
N GLN A 14 -23.52 21.94 24.68
CA GLN A 14 -23.54 22.44 26.05
C GLN A 14 -22.57 23.62 26.30
N GLY A 15 -21.79 24.05 25.29
CA GLY A 15 -20.85 25.16 25.42
C GLY A 15 -19.67 24.88 26.38
N MET A 16 -19.34 23.61 26.65
CA MET A 16 -18.28 23.22 27.58
C MET A 16 -16.88 23.33 26.94
N ASN A 17 -16.47 24.55 26.64
CA ASN A 17 -15.21 24.86 25.95
C ASN A 17 -13.96 24.31 26.66
N MET A 18 -13.95 24.27 28.00
CA MET A 18 -12.86 23.70 28.78
C MET A 18 -12.73 22.17 28.59
N ALA A 19 -13.86 21.46 28.51
CA ALA A 19 -13.87 20.03 28.27
C ALA A 19 -13.38 19.68 26.85
N LEU A 20 -13.77 20.49 25.85
CA LEU A 20 -13.26 20.37 24.48
C LEU A 20 -11.75 20.61 24.40
N ALA A 21 -11.23 21.62 25.11
CA ALA A 21 -9.78 21.89 25.17
C ALA A 21 -9.00 20.73 25.80
N LEU A 22 -9.56 20.09 26.83
CA LEU A 22 -8.95 18.90 27.45
C LEU A 22 -8.96 17.69 26.51
N LEU A 23 -10.07 17.42 25.81
CA LEU A 23 -10.15 16.37 24.80
C LEU A 23 -9.10 16.56 23.69
N GLN A 24 -8.92 17.79 23.23
CA GLN A 24 -7.93 18.12 22.21
C GLN A 24 -6.50 17.80 22.67
N ARG A 25 -6.13 18.19 23.90
CA ARG A 25 -4.82 17.85 24.50
C ARG A 25 -4.61 16.35 24.67
N LEU A 26 -5.65 15.61 25.05
CA LEU A 26 -5.59 14.15 25.17
C LEU A 26 -5.38 13.49 23.82
N ARG A 27 -6.06 13.98 22.77
CA ARG A 27 -5.89 13.50 21.39
C ARG A 27 -4.51 13.78 20.83
N GLU A 28 -3.91 14.93 21.17
CA GLU A 28 -2.53 15.26 20.81
C GLU A 28 -1.53 14.32 21.46
N ARG A 29 -1.71 14.02 22.76
CA ARG A 29 -0.91 13.02 23.48
C ARG A 29 -1.05 11.63 22.88
N ASP A 30 -2.27 11.19 22.62
CA ASP A 30 -2.54 9.88 22.01
C ASP A 30 -1.91 9.78 20.60
N ARG A 31 -2.00 10.84 19.81
CA ARG A 31 -1.36 10.90 18.49
C ARG A 31 0.17 10.84 18.59
N ALA A 32 0.75 11.47 19.61
CA ALA A 32 2.19 11.44 19.85
C ALA A 32 2.69 10.05 20.32
N THR A 33 1.88 9.32 21.08
CA THR A 33 2.22 7.97 21.56
C THR A 33 1.80 6.86 20.60
N ARG A 34 0.95 7.17 19.61
CA ARG A 34 0.48 6.23 18.59
C ARG A 34 1.63 5.72 17.75
N THR A 35 2.14 4.56 18.15
CA THR A 35 3.11 3.81 17.36
C THR A 35 2.36 3.05 16.28
N ILE A 36 2.36 3.57 15.05
CA ILE A 36 1.85 2.83 13.89
C ILE A 36 2.88 1.76 13.54
N LYS A 37 2.74 0.57 14.14
CA LYS A 37 3.54 -0.59 13.71
C LYS A 37 3.21 -0.83 12.23
N PRO A 38 4.19 -0.81 11.31
CA PRO A 38 3.94 -1.11 9.91
C PRO A 38 3.25 -2.46 9.85
N ALA A 39 2.16 -2.53 9.08
CA ALA A 39 1.42 -3.77 8.89
C ALA A 39 2.43 -4.84 8.45
N ARG A 40 2.72 -5.80 9.33
CA ARG A 40 3.55 -6.95 8.96
C ARG A 40 2.80 -7.61 7.82
N ARG A 41 3.36 -7.54 6.62
CA ARG A 41 2.92 -8.40 5.53
C ARG A 41 3.09 -9.80 6.09
N LEU A 42 1.97 -10.47 6.39
CA LEU A 42 1.99 -11.90 6.63
C LEU A 42 2.53 -12.46 5.31
N THR A 43 3.83 -12.69 5.23
CA THR A 43 4.45 -13.37 4.11
C THR A 43 4.00 -14.81 4.26
N GLY A 44 2.74 -15.06 3.90
CA GLY A 44 2.20 -16.39 3.81
C GLY A 44 3.11 -17.20 2.90
N GLN A 45 3.20 -18.49 3.21
CA GLN A 45 4.04 -19.45 2.51
C GLN A 45 3.99 -19.21 1.00
N LYS A 46 5.16 -19.24 0.34
CA LYS A 46 5.22 -19.07 -1.11
C LYS A 46 4.42 -20.19 -1.76
N MET A 47 3.60 -19.84 -2.74
CA MET A 47 2.79 -20.83 -3.43
C MET A 47 3.70 -21.73 -4.28
N THR A 48 3.56 -23.04 -4.10
CA THR A 48 4.26 -24.07 -4.88
C THR A 48 3.23 -25.00 -5.52
N PRO A 49 3.60 -25.75 -6.57
CA PRO A 49 2.69 -26.70 -7.20
C PRO A 49 2.16 -27.77 -6.24
N ASP A 50 3.02 -28.28 -5.36
CA ASP A 50 2.62 -29.27 -4.36
C ASP A 50 1.63 -28.68 -3.34
N LEU A 51 1.81 -27.40 -2.98
CA LEU A 51 0.89 -26.69 -2.09
C LEU A 51 -0.46 -26.47 -2.76
N ALA A 52 -0.47 -26.17 -4.07
CA ALA A 52 -1.69 -26.01 -4.84
C ALA A 52 -2.48 -27.32 -4.95
N ARG A 53 -1.79 -28.47 -5.14
CA ARG A 53 -2.41 -29.80 -5.11
C ARG A 53 -3.03 -30.08 -3.73
N ALA A 54 -2.28 -29.86 -2.66
CA ALA A 54 -2.78 -30.04 -1.29
C ALA A 54 -4.00 -29.16 -0.96
N ILE A 55 -4.06 -27.93 -1.52
CA ILE A 55 -5.22 -27.04 -1.39
C ILE A 55 -6.45 -27.62 -2.10
N LEU A 56 -6.29 -28.18 -3.31
CA LEU A 56 -7.38 -28.83 -4.02
C LEU A 56 -7.89 -30.05 -3.27
N ASP A 57 -6.98 -30.88 -2.75
CA ASP A 57 -7.32 -32.08 -1.99
C ASP A 57 -8.08 -31.72 -0.71
N LEU A 58 -7.64 -30.69 0.02
CA LEU A 58 -8.34 -30.20 1.21
C LEU A 58 -9.73 -29.63 0.89
N HIS A 59 -9.86 -28.93 -0.25
CA HIS A 59 -11.14 -28.36 -0.67
C HIS A 59 -12.14 -29.46 -1.08
N ALA A 60 -11.68 -30.47 -1.82
CA ALA A 60 -12.52 -31.57 -2.28
C ALA A 60 -12.90 -32.53 -1.15
N SER A 61 -11.97 -32.85 -0.23
CA SER A 61 -12.18 -33.87 0.80
C SER A 61 -12.91 -33.38 2.04
N THR A 62 -12.69 -32.12 2.44
CA THR A 62 -13.07 -31.67 3.78
C THR A 62 -14.22 -30.65 3.77
N GLY A 63 -14.61 -30.12 2.60
CA GLY A 63 -15.65 -29.07 2.50
C GLY A 63 -15.30 -27.76 3.20
N MET A 64 -14.04 -27.60 3.61
CA MET A 64 -13.55 -26.41 4.31
C MET A 64 -13.71 -25.17 3.43
N THR A 65 -14.01 -24.05 4.08
CA THR A 65 -14.02 -22.75 3.44
C THR A 65 -12.61 -22.34 3.00
N GLN A 66 -12.52 -21.46 2.02
CA GLN A 66 -11.23 -20.97 1.52
C GLN A 66 -10.42 -20.24 2.61
N GLN A 67 -11.07 -19.63 3.59
CA GLN A 67 -10.42 -18.97 4.72
C GLN A 67 -9.81 -19.99 5.68
N GLU A 68 -10.52 -21.08 5.97
CA GLU A 68 -10.02 -22.16 6.82
C GLU A 68 -8.84 -22.88 6.15
N ILE A 69 -8.92 -23.16 4.85
CA ILE A 69 -7.79 -23.73 4.09
C ILE A 69 -6.60 -22.76 4.10
N ALA A 70 -6.85 -21.47 3.89
CA ALA A 70 -5.81 -20.44 3.92
C ALA A 70 -5.11 -20.38 5.30
N PHE A 71 -5.87 -20.47 6.38
CA PHE A 71 -5.33 -20.50 7.74
C PHE A 71 -4.52 -21.77 8.00
N LYS A 72 -5.07 -22.94 7.64
CA LYS A 72 -4.42 -24.24 7.83
C LYS A 72 -3.11 -24.38 7.05
N VAL A 73 -3.09 -23.89 5.82
CA VAL A 73 -1.94 -23.99 4.90
C VAL A 73 -0.98 -22.79 5.04
N GLY A 74 -1.36 -21.75 5.80
CA GLY A 74 -0.51 -20.57 6.02
C GLY A 74 -0.35 -19.68 4.78
N VAL A 75 -1.37 -19.63 3.92
CA VAL A 75 -1.39 -18.84 2.69
C VAL A 75 -2.51 -17.79 2.72
N ASN A 76 -2.50 -16.85 1.78
CA ASN A 76 -3.57 -15.85 1.66
C ASN A 76 -4.81 -16.48 0.99
N GLN A 77 -6.01 -16.16 1.48
CA GLN A 77 -7.28 -16.66 0.93
C GLN A 77 -7.47 -16.37 -0.57
N GLY A 78 -7.00 -15.21 -1.06
CA GLY A 78 -7.02 -14.90 -2.48
C GLY A 78 -6.20 -15.88 -3.31
N ARG A 79 -5.08 -16.40 -2.78
CA ARG A 79 -4.28 -17.42 -3.47
C ARG A 79 -5.00 -18.77 -3.51
N VAL A 80 -5.67 -19.16 -2.42
CA VAL A 80 -6.51 -20.37 -2.37
C VAL A 80 -7.63 -20.29 -3.41
N ASN A 81 -8.30 -19.14 -3.52
CA ASN A 81 -9.34 -18.92 -4.51
C ASN A 81 -8.81 -19.04 -5.95
N GLU A 82 -7.62 -18.52 -6.23
CA GLU A 82 -6.99 -18.62 -7.54
C GLU A 82 -6.58 -20.06 -7.90
N VAL A 83 -6.12 -20.86 -6.92
CA VAL A 83 -5.89 -22.30 -7.10
C VAL A 83 -7.20 -23.02 -7.43
N ILE A 84 -8.25 -22.80 -6.64
CA ILE A 84 -9.55 -23.48 -6.81
C ILE A 84 -10.24 -23.07 -8.12
N LYS A 85 -10.30 -21.77 -8.43
CA LYS A 85 -11.07 -21.27 -9.59
C LYS A 85 -10.32 -21.35 -10.90
N ARG A 86 -8.99 -21.23 -10.89
CA ARG A 86 -8.18 -21.06 -12.10
C ARG A 86 -7.06 -22.09 -12.25
N GLY A 87 -6.88 -22.98 -11.26
CA GLY A 87 -5.82 -23.97 -11.28
C GLY A 87 -4.41 -23.37 -11.31
N LYS A 88 -4.25 -22.12 -10.85
CA LYS A 88 -2.94 -21.47 -10.84
C LYS A 88 -1.96 -22.27 -9.98
N TRP A 89 -0.68 -22.19 -10.32
CA TRP A 89 0.42 -22.94 -9.69
C TRP A 89 0.41 -24.47 -9.90
N LEU A 90 -0.60 -25.09 -10.54
CA LEU A 90 -0.64 -26.55 -10.77
C LEU A 90 0.25 -27.05 -11.91
N SER A 91 0.56 -26.19 -12.88
CA SER A 91 1.32 -26.57 -14.07
C SER A 91 2.80 -26.23 -13.94
N ASP A 92 3.67 -27.25 -13.99
CA ASP A 92 5.12 -27.13 -14.19
C ASP A 92 5.46 -26.80 -15.67
N ASN A 93 4.61 -26.04 -16.36
CA ASN A 93 4.82 -25.71 -17.76
C ASN A 93 5.92 -24.64 -17.84
N PRO A 94 7.11 -24.91 -18.44
CA PRO A 94 8.25 -23.98 -18.44
C PRO A 94 7.93 -22.64 -19.13
N ASN A 95 6.93 -22.64 -20.01
CA ASN A 95 6.46 -21.48 -20.76
C ASN A 95 5.29 -20.73 -20.08
N ALA A 96 4.87 -21.14 -18.88
CA ALA A 96 3.88 -20.38 -18.13
C ALA A 96 4.44 -18.99 -17.77
N PRO A 97 3.65 -17.91 -17.87
CA PRO A 97 4.13 -16.56 -17.57
C PRO A 97 4.64 -16.43 -16.11
N GLU A 98 4.13 -17.27 -15.22
CA GLU A 98 4.55 -17.38 -13.82
C GLU A 98 5.94 -18.04 -13.66
N ALA A 99 6.25 -19.05 -14.48
CA ALA A 99 7.57 -19.70 -14.52
C ALA A 99 8.63 -18.76 -15.11
N VAL A 100 8.30 -18.08 -16.21
CA VAL A 100 9.17 -17.05 -16.81
C VAL A 100 9.42 -15.90 -15.83
N ALA A 101 8.42 -15.46 -15.08
CA ALA A 101 8.60 -14.44 -14.04
C ALA A 101 9.48 -14.93 -12.88
N ARG A 102 9.34 -16.19 -12.46
CA ARG A 102 10.15 -16.82 -11.40
C ARG A 102 11.59 -16.98 -11.85
N ASP A 103 11.84 -17.48 -13.05
CA ASP A 103 13.19 -17.71 -13.57
C ASP A 103 13.89 -16.41 -13.92
N LYS A 104 13.16 -15.41 -14.45
CA LYS A 104 13.68 -14.04 -14.60
C LYS A 104 14.05 -13.41 -13.26
N ALA A 105 13.24 -13.63 -12.22
CA ALA A 105 13.56 -13.14 -10.87
C ALA A 105 14.75 -13.90 -10.26
N LYS A 106 14.85 -15.22 -10.46
CA LYS A 106 15.94 -16.07 -9.96
C LYS A 106 17.25 -15.75 -10.69
N ALA A 107 17.21 -15.46 -11.99
CA ALA A 107 18.35 -15.01 -12.77
C ALA A 107 18.88 -13.65 -12.29
N ARG A 108 18.00 -12.68 -11.97
CA ARG A 108 18.38 -11.40 -11.36
C ARG A 108 18.97 -11.52 -9.95
N MET A 109 18.67 -12.60 -9.23
CA MET A 109 19.22 -12.86 -7.90
C MET A 109 20.52 -13.67 -7.94
N ARG A 110 20.78 -14.41 -9.03
CA ARG A 110 21.96 -15.26 -9.22
C ARG A 110 23.07 -14.57 -10.03
N GLY A 111 22.73 -13.59 -10.87
CA GLY A 111 23.66 -12.73 -11.60
C GLY A 111 23.79 -11.35 -10.96
N GLU A 112 24.98 -11.09 -10.41
CA GLU A 112 25.58 -9.81 -10.01
C GLU A 112 24.98 -9.01 -8.83
N PRO A 113 25.86 -8.37 -8.01
CA PRO A 113 25.44 -7.50 -6.92
C PRO A 113 24.76 -6.25 -7.48
N LYS A 114 23.79 -5.74 -6.72
CA LYS A 114 23.06 -4.47 -6.95
C LYS A 114 23.92 -3.45 -7.71
N GLN A 115 23.65 -3.26 -8.99
CA GLN A 115 23.89 -1.95 -9.57
C GLN A 115 22.89 -1.00 -8.91
N HIS A 116 23.46 -0.13 -8.07
CA HIS A 116 22.85 1.07 -7.53
C HIS A 116 21.90 1.65 -8.58
N ARG A 117 20.58 1.63 -8.30
CA ARG A 117 19.67 2.46 -9.07
C ARG A 117 20.17 3.90 -8.91
N PRO A 118 20.55 4.60 -10.00
CA PRO A 118 20.85 6.02 -9.87
C PRO A 118 19.56 6.72 -9.41
N ALA A 119 19.72 7.62 -8.45
CA ALA A 119 18.63 8.44 -7.93
C ALA A 119 17.85 9.08 -9.10
N PRO A 120 16.52 9.25 -8.98
CA PRO A 120 15.74 9.90 -10.02
C PRO A 120 16.27 11.33 -10.21
N LYS A 121 16.77 11.62 -11.43
CA LYS A 121 17.18 12.97 -11.83
C LYS A 121 15.96 13.90 -11.80
N PRO A 122 16.10 15.15 -11.33
CA PRO A 122 15.01 16.13 -11.40
C PRO A 122 14.63 16.39 -12.87
N PRO A 123 13.34 16.69 -13.16
CA PRO A 123 12.89 16.89 -14.53
C PRO A 123 13.55 18.13 -15.14
N VAL A 124 14.37 17.87 -16.15
CA VAL A 124 14.89 18.90 -17.06
C VAL A 124 13.68 19.43 -17.84
N ARG A 125 13.35 20.71 -17.63
CA ARG A 125 12.38 21.45 -18.44
C ARG A 125 12.84 21.37 -19.89
N LYS A 126 12.08 20.68 -20.74
CA LYS A 126 12.23 20.78 -22.19
C LYS A 126 11.64 22.12 -22.62
N GLU A 127 12.53 23.09 -22.79
CA GLU A 127 12.29 24.27 -23.62
C GLU A 127 12.03 23.77 -25.05
N GLY A 128 10.80 24.00 -25.52
CA GLY A 128 10.46 23.87 -26.93
C GLY A 128 11.11 24.99 -27.75
N PRO A 129 11.32 24.78 -29.06
CA PRO A 129 12.04 25.73 -29.90
C PRO A 129 11.28 27.05 -30.04
N VAL A 130 12.08 28.10 -30.04
CA VAL A 130 11.74 29.53 -30.05
C VAL A 130 10.89 29.89 -31.28
N ALA A 131 9.68 30.39 -31.05
CA ALA A 131 8.98 31.27 -31.99
C ALA A 131 8.86 32.66 -31.36
N ALA A 132 9.61 33.59 -31.93
CA ALA A 132 9.76 34.96 -31.47
C ALA A 132 8.43 35.75 -31.49
N ARG A 133 8.13 36.48 -30.40
CA ARG A 133 7.47 37.79 -30.48
C ARG A 133 7.69 38.64 -29.21
N ARG A 134 8.61 39.59 -29.37
CA ARG A 134 8.62 41.00 -28.91
C ARG A 134 8.22 41.35 -27.46
N ARG A 135 9.28 41.79 -26.74
CA ARG A 135 9.53 43.13 -26.16
C ARG A 135 8.77 43.61 -24.90
N GLN A 136 9.60 44.05 -23.95
CA GLN A 136 9.51 45.19 -23.03
C GLN A 136 9.04 44.95 -21.59
N SER A 137 10.02 44.95 -20.68
CA SER A 137 10.02 45.48 -19.30
C SER A 137 9.52 46.96 -19.26
N PRO A 138 9.09 47.55 -18.10
CA PRO A 138 9.78 47.46 -16.81
C PRO A 138 8.93 47.57 -15.51
N GLN A 139 9.62 47.29 -14.38
CA GLN A 139 9.54 47.93 -13.05
C GLN A 139 8.20 48.48 -12.53
N GLY A 140 7.78 47.98 -11.37
CA GLY A 140 6.73 48.56 -10.54
C GLY A 140 6.78 48.06 -9.10
N GLN A 141 7.75 48.57 -8.33
CA GLN A 141 7.68 48.64 -6.87
C GLN A 141 6.47 49.49 -6.48
N LEU A 142 5.55 48.96 -5.66
CA LEU A 142 4.64 49.80 -4.88
C LEU A 142 4.44 49.20 -3.48
N VAL A 143 4.94 49.96 -2.52
CA VAL A 143 4.65 49.96 -1.09
C VAL A 143 3.39 50.81 -0.87
N PHE A 144 2.49 50.38 0.01
CA PHE A 144 1.50 51.18 0.76
C PHE A 144 1.07 50.30 1.96
N GLY A 145 1.12 50.68 3.23
CA GLY A 145 1.10 52.00 3.87
C GLY A 145 -0.29 52.29 4.45
N ASP A 146 -0.42 52.14 5.78
CA ASP A 146 -1.45 52.58 6.74
C ASP A 146 -2.95 52.33 6.49
N LEU A 147 -3.57 51.69 7.51
CA LEU A 147 -4.84 52.06 8.14
C LEU A 147 -4.87 51.55 9.58
#